data_AF-A0A821JE56-F1
#
_entry.id   AF-A0A821JE56-F1
#
_cell.length_a   1.000
_cell.length_b   1.000
_cell.length_c   1.000
_cell.angle_alpha   90.00
_cell.angle_beta   90.00
_cell.angle_gamma   90.00
#
_symmetry.space_group_name_H-M   'P 1'
#
loop_
_entity.id
_entity.type
_entity.pdbx_description
1 polymer ?
#
loop_
_entity_poly.entity_id
_entity_poly.type
_entity_poly.pdbx_seq_one_letter_code
_entity_poly.pdbx_strand_id
1 'polypeptide(L)'
;RRRLIKYIIQNPTTLDDQTVKQIGSDLWQLQMLERYDLYRYWLLKYQQYLHYSVREARHAYNQAASALAEYYQEEDYYILKDSIIVAMTTTCAAKYHDVLEKLQSKIVIVEEAAAIFEAHIITALSTKCEHLILIGDHVQLRPSPSVYKLAHKYQMDVSLFERFIKNNFPNVRLNMQSNFLLFNQQC
;
A
#
# COMPACT_ATOMS: atom_id res chain seq x y z
N ARG A 1 -5.99 35.19 34.09
CA ARG A 1 -6.43 34.32 32.97
C ARG A 1 -5.28 33.76 32.12
N ARG A 2 -4.44 34.56 31.42
CA ARG A 2 -3.34 34.03 30.56
C ARG A 2 -2.29 33.16 31.26
N ARG A 3 -1.92 33.47 32.52
CA ARG A 3 -0.99 32.65 33.32
C ARG A 3 -1.55 31.28 33.69
N LEU A 4 -2.85 31.22 34.03
CA LEU A 4 -3.53 29.98 34.39
C LEU A 4 -3.59 29.01 33.20
N ILE A 5 -3.91 29.51 32.01
CA ILE A 5 -3.96 28.71 30.78
C ILE A 5 -2.57 28.15 30.42
N LYS A 6 -1.49 28.95 30.52
CA LYS A 6 -0.13 28.47 30.30
C LYS A 6 0.26 27.37 31.29
N TYR A 7 -0.03 27.57 32.57
CA TYR A 7 0.26 26.59 33.62
C TYR A 7 -0.46 25.27 33.36
N ILE A 8 -1.74 25.36 33.02
CA ILE A 8 -2.60 24.25 32.61
C ILE A 8 -1.98 23.46 31.43
N ILE A 9 -1.58 24.13 30.35
CA ILE A 9 -1.04 23.43 29.17
C ILE A 9 0.26 22.69 29.51
N GLN A 10 1.08 23.27 30.39
CA GLN A 10 2.39 22.73 30.77
C GLN A 10 2.32 21.61 31.82
N ASN A 11 1.24 21.53 32.59
CA ASN A 11 1.07 20.54 33.64
C ASN A 11 -0.11 19.62 33.29
N PRO A 12 0.13 18.40 32.78
CA PRO A 12 -0.92 17.42 32.57
C PRO A 12 -1.48 16.96 33.91
N THR A 13 -2.74 16.53 33.89
CA THR A 13 -3.43 16.02 35.09
C THR A 13 -2.75 14.76 35.62
N THR A 14 -2.56 14.71 36.94
CA THR A 14 -2.01 13.56 37.67
C THR A 14 -3.07 12.74 38.40
N LEU A 15 -4.35 13.14 38.31
CA LEU A 15 -5.46 12.45 38.94
C LEU A 15 -5.62 11.03 38.38
N ASP A 16 -5.89 10.09 39.28
CA ASP A 16 -6.19 8.70 38.97
C ASP A 16 -7.61 8.32 39.44
N ASP A 17 -8.01 7.10 39.09
CA ASP A 17 -9.38 6.61 39.33
C ASP A 17 -9.69 6.49 40.83
N GLN A 18 -8.68 6.33 41.68
CA GLN A 18 -8.85 6.24 43.13
C GLN A 18 -9.06 7.63 43.75
N THR A 19 -8.24 8.60 43.35
CA THR A 19 -8.33 9.99 43.83
C THR A 19 -9.66 10.60 43.44
N VAL A 20 -10.11 10.41 42.20
CA VAL A 20 -11.39 10.96 41.72
C VAL A 20 -12.59 10.38 42.45
N LYS A 21 -12.54 9.11 42.89
CA LYS A 21 -13.61 8.49 43.70
C LYS A 21 -13.73 9.06 45.11
N GLN A 22 -12.66 9.65 45.64
CA GLN A 22 -12.64 10.26 46.98
C GLN A 22 -13.12 11.71 46.98
N ILE A 23 -13.22 12.34 45.81
CA ILE A 23 -13.76 13.70 45.65
C ILE A 23 -15.27 13.67 45.97
N GLY A 24 -15.70 14.52 46.90
CA GLY A 24 -17.11 14.64 47.28
C GLY A 24 -18.01 15.00 46.09
N SER A 25 -19.30 14.69 46.20
CA SER A 25 -20.28 14.88 45.12
C SER A 25 -20.55 16.34 44.74
N ASP A 26 -20.18 17.30 45.60
CA ASP A 26 -20.37 18.73 45.35
C ASP A 26 -19.12 19.39 44.73
N LEU A 27 -19.14 19.52 43.40
CA LEU A 27 -18.07 20.15 42.61
C LEU A 27 -17.85 21.62 42.94
N TRP A 28 -18.82 22.30 43.56
CA TRP A 28 -18.72 23.72 43.89
C TRP A 28 -17.85 24.00 45.11
N GLN A 29 -17.51 22.96 45.88
CA GLN A 29 -16.59 23.05 47.02
C GLN A 29 -15.12 23.03 46.58
N LEU A 30 -14.84 22.58 45.36
CA LEU A 30 -13.49 22.50 44.80
C LEU A 30 -12.96 23.87 44.38
N GLN A 31 -11.65 24.08 44.53
CA GLN A 31 -10.95 25.22 43.98
C GLN A 31 -10.89 25.16 42.44
N MET A 32 -10.67 26.31 41.80
CA MET A 32 -10.69 26.43 40.35
C MET A 32 -9.67 25.50 39.65
N LEU A 33 -8.50 25.29 40.23
CA LEU A 33 -7.47 24.40 39.67
C LEU A 33 -7.88 22.92 39.78
N GLU A 34 -8.46 22.52 40.92
CA GLU A 34 -8.94 21.15 41.16
C GLU A 34 -10.08 20.77 40.20
N ARG A 35 -11.03 21.70 39.96
CA ARG A 35 -12.10 21.49 38.96
C ARG A 35 -11.54 21.30 37.56
N TYR A 36 -10.49 22.02 37.22
CA TYR A 36 -9.88 21.96 35.90
C TYR A 36 -9.09 20.66 35.69
N ASP A 37 -8.37 20.20 36.72
CA ASP A 37 -7.72 18.89 36.69
C ASP A 37 -8.76 17.76 36.58
N LEU A 38 -9.86 17.86 37.32
CA LEU A 38 -10.95 16.89 37.23
C LEU A 38 -11.60 16.87 35.83
N TYR A 39 -11.85 18.05 35.24
CA TYR A 39 -12.33 18.16 33.87
C TYR A 39 -11.38 17.48 32.87
N ARG A 40 -10.07 17.68 33.01
CA ARG A 40 -9.07 17.06 32.12
C ARG A 40 -8.96 15.57 32.31
N TYR A 41 -9.02 15.09 33.54
CA TYR A 41 -9.12 13.66 33.82
C TYR A 41 -10.34 13.05 33.10
N TRP A 42 -11.52 13.66 33.21
CA TRP A 42 -12.72 13.16 32.51
C TRP A 42 -12.59 13.25 31.00
N LEU A 43 -12.00 14.34 30.48
CA LEU A 43 -11.74 14.48 29.05
C LEU A 43 -10.81 13.37 28.54
N LEU A 44 -9.73 13.07 29.27
CA LEU A 44 -8.81 11.98 28.94
C LEU A 44 -9.50 10.62 28.98
N LYS A 45 -10.31 10.34 30.02
CA LYS A 45 -11.08 9.09 30.11
C LYS A 45 -12.09 8.94 28.98
N TYR A 46 -12.77 10.03 28.63
CA TYR A 46 -13.71 10.03 27.52
C TYR A 46 -12.99 9.83 26.17
N GLN A 47 -11.86 10.49 25.95
CA GLN A 47 -11.03 10.28 24.76
C GLN A 47 -10.53 8.83 24.68
N GLN A 48 -10.06 8.25 25.79
CA GLN A 48 -9.64 6.85 25.85
C GLN A 48 -10.79 5.90 25.49
N TYR A 49 -11.98 6.15 26.05
CA TYR A 49 -13.18 5.39 25.72
C TYR A 49 -13.54 5.48 24.24
N LEU A 50 -13.51 6.69 23.65
CA LEU A 50 -13.76 6.88 22.22
C LEU A 50 -12.72 6.18 21.36
N HIS A 51 -11.43 6.29 21.72
CA HIS A 51 -10.35 5.58 21.03
C HIS A 51 -10.54 4.07 21.06
N TYR A 52 -10.93 3.52 22.21
CA TYR A 52 -11.25 2.10 22.34
C TYR A 52 -12.43 1.72 21.46
N SER A 53 -13.56 2.44 21.57
CA SER A 53 -14.76 2.18 20.77
C SER A 53 -14.51 2.24 19.26
N VAL A 54 -13.77 3.24 18.78
CA VAL A 54 -13.37 3.36 17.37
C VAL A 54 -12.44 2.23 16.96
N ARG A 55 -11.51 1.82 17.82
CA ARG A 55 -10.59 0.71 17.54
C ARG A 55 -11.34 -0.60 17.40
N GLU A 56 -12.27 -0.91 18.31
CA GLU A 56 -13.07 -2.12 18.26
C GLU A 56 -13.97 -2.13 17.01
N ALA A 57 -14.63 -1.02 16.71
CA ALA A 57 -15.45 -0.89 15.49
C ALA A 57 -14.62 -1.07 14.22
N ARG A 58 -13.42 -0.47 14.17
CA ARG A 58 -12.49 -0.65 13.04
C ARG A 58 -12.00 -2.09 12.94
N HIS A 59 -11.73 -2.75 14.05
CA HIS A 59 -11.28 -4.14 14.07
C HIS A 59 -12.38 -5.07 13.55
N ALA A 60 -13.63 -4.88 13.97
CA ALA A 60 -14.78 -5.62 13.44
C ALA A 60 -14.99 -5.37 11.93
N TYR A 61 -14.92 -4.11 11.51
CA TYR A 61 -15.03 -3.73 10.10
C TYR A 61 -13.93 -4.37 9.24
N ASN A 62 -12.66 -4.26 9.66
CA ASN A 62 -11.53 -4.80 8.91
C ASN A 62 -11.61 -6.32 8.76
N GLN A 63 -12.05 -7.04 9.80
CA GLN A 63 -12.28 -8.49 9.71
C GLN A 63 -13.37 -8.82 8.68
N ALA A 64 -14.51 -8.14 8.74
CA ALA A 64 -15.59 -8.37 7.78
C ALA A 64 -15.19 -8.00 6.34
N ALA A 65 -14.46 -6.90 6.16
CA ALA A 65 -13.95 -6.47 4.87
C ALA A 65 -12.91 -7.45 4.30
N SER A 66 -12.01 -7.99 5.13
CA SER A 66 -11.04 -9.02 4.72
C SER A 66 -11.74 -10.30 4.27
N ALA A 67 -12.70 -10.79 5.06
CA ALA A 67 -13.45 -11.99 4.72
C ALA A 67 -14.23 -11.83 3.39
N LEU A 68 -14.80 -10.65 3.16
CA LEU A 68 -15.47 -10.34 1.89
C LEU A 68 -14.48 -10.27 0.71
N ALA A 69 -13.30 -9.70 0.91
CA ALA A 69 -12.26 -9.64 -0.12
C ALA A 69 -11.76 -11.05 -0.49
N GLU A 70 -11.57 -11.92 0.49
CA GLU A 70 -11.22 -13.34 0.28
C GLU A 70 -12.29 -14.08 -0.54
N TYR A 71 -13.57 -13.84 -0.25
CA TYR A 71 -14.67 -14.42 -1.02
C TYR A 71 -14.65 -13.97 -2.49
N TYR A 72 -14.47 -12.68 -2.76
CA TYR A 72 -14.36 -12.19 -4.14
C TYR A 72 -13.14 -12.74 -4.86
N GLN A 73 -12.00 -12.89 -4.18
CA GLN A 73 -10.80 -13.50 -4.78
C GLN A 73 -11.04 -14.98 -5.14
N GLU A 74 -11.75 -15.73 -4.30
CA GLU A 74 -12.16 -17.10 -4.63
C GLU A 74 -13.10 -17.14 -5.83
N GLU A 75 -14.10 -16.27 -5.87
CA GLU A 75 -15.02 -16.15 -7.01
C GLU A 75 -14.26 -15.85 -8.32
N ASP A 76 -13.37 -14.85 -8.29
CA ASP A 76 -12.51 -14.50 -9.44
C ASP A 76 -11.62 -15.68 -9.87
N TYR A 77 -11.07 -16.44 -8.93
CA TYR A 77 -10.33 -17.66 -9.25
C TYR A 77 -11.21 -18.68 -9.99
N TYR A 78 -12.42 -18.96 -9.52
CA TYR A 78 -13.32 -19.91 -10.18
C TYR A 78 -13.78 -19.47 -11.55
N ILE A 79 -13.88 -18.17 -11.79
CA ILE A 79 -14.18 -17.61 -13.12
C ILE A 79 -12.98 -17.80 -14.06
N LEU A 80 -11.76 -17.57 -13.57
CA LEU A 80 -10.55 -17.54 -14.40
C LEU A 80 -9.91 -18.92 -14.61
N LYS A 81 -10.10 -19.89 -13.70
CA LYS A 81 -9.35 -21.16 -13.70
C LYS A 81 -9.46 -21.99 -14.98
N ASP A 82 -10.59 -21.88 -15.68
CA ASP A 82 -10.88 -22.66 -16.90
C ASP A 82 -10.54 -21.87 -18.18
N SER A 83 -10.04 -20.64 -18.04
CA SER A 83 -9.62 -19.81 -19.17
C SER A 83 -8.25 -20.23 -19.71
N ILE A 84 -8.10 -20.17 -21.04
CA ILE A 84 -6.82 -20.47 -21.71
C ILE A 84 -5.88 -19.25 -21.62
N ILE A 85 -6.44 -18.05 -21.71
CA ILE A 85 -5.71 -16.78 -21.70
C ILE A 85 -6.41 -15.81 -20.75
N VAL A 86 -5.66 -15.27 -19.80
CA VAL A 86 -6.08 -14.16 -18.95
C VAL A 86 -5.24 -12.94 -19.31
N ALA A 87 -5.91 -11.87 -19.76
CA ALA A 87 -5.27 -10.60 -20.05
C ALA A 87 -5.66 -9.56 -19.00
N MET A 88 -4.67 -8.85 -18.45
CA MET A 88 -4.89 -7.80 -17.46
C MET A 88 -3.78 -6.77 -17.48
N THR A 89 -4.04 -5.57 -16.97
CA THR A 89 -3.00 -4.56 -16.79
C THR A 89 -2.08 -4.94 -15.63
N THR A 90 -0.85 -4.41 -15.61
CA THR A 90 0.13 -4.74 -14.57
C THR A 90 -0.30 -4.32 -13.16
N THR A 91 -1.01 -3.21 -13.04
CA THR A 91 -1.62 -2.78 -11.77
C THR A 91 -2.70 -3.77 -11.32
N CYS A 92 -3.47 -4.32 -12.26
CA CYS A 92 -4.46 -5.35 -11.97
C CYS A 92 -3.75 -6.63 -11.50
N ALA A 93 -2.69 -7.06 -12.18
CA ALA A 93 -1.90 -8.22 -11.77
C ALA A 93 -1.36 -8.09 -10.33
N ALA A 94 -0.91 -6.90 -9.94
CA ALA A 94 -0.48 -6.64 -8.56
C ALA A 94 -1.64 -6.76 -7.55
N LYS A 95 -2.85 -6.30 -7.90
CA LYS A 95 -4.05 -6.44 -7.07
C LYS A 95 -4.50 -7.91 -6.95
N TYR A 96 -4.37 -8.67 -8.04
CA TYR A 96 -4.83 -10.05 -8.15
C TYR A 96 -3.73 -11.08 -7.92
N HIS A 97 -2.66 -10.69 -7.22
CA HIS A 97 -1.50 -11.55 -6.97
C HIS A 97 -1.90 -12.92 -6.40
N ASP A 98 -2.77 -12.95 -5.38
CA ASP A 98 -3.20 -14.22 -4.75
C ASP A 98 -3.98 -15.12 -5.72
N VAL A 99 -4.76 -14.51 -6.63
CA VAL A 99 -5.50 -15.25 -7.65
C VAL A 99 -4.55 -15.79 -8.71
N LEU A 100 -3.58 -15.00 -9.17
CA LEU A 100 -2.55 -15.43 -10.12
C LEU A 100 -1.67 -16.55 -9.54
N GLU A 101 -1.34 -16.48 -8.25
CA GLU A 101 -0.61 -17.54 -7.55
C GLU A 101 -1.42 -18.84 -7.50
N LYS A 102 -2.73 -18.78 -7.26
CA LYS A 102 -3.63 -19.95 -7.32
C LYS A 102 -3.82 -20.49 -8.74
N LEU A 103 -3.88 -19.61 -9.73
CA LEU A 103 -3.98 -19.99 -11.15
C LEU A 103 -2.72 -20.72 -11.65
N GLN A 104 -1.57 -20.49 -11.01
CA GLN A 104 -0.32 -21.18 -11.32
C GLN A 104 0.06 -21.11 -12.81
N SER A 105 -0.13 -19.94 -13.43
CA SER A 105 0.20 -19.76 -14.84
C SER A 105 1.67 -20.07 -15.10
N LYS A 106 1.93 -20.97 -16.06
CA LYS A 106 3.26 -21.38 -16.47
C LYS A 106 3.94 -20.37 -17.40
N ILE A 107 3.14 -19.61 -18.15
CA ILE A 107 3.63 -18.67 -19.16
C ILE A 107 3.06 -17.30 -18.84
N VAL A 108 3.93 -16.31 -18.68
CA VAL A 108 3.56 -14.91 -18.48
C VAL A 108 4.17 -14.08 -19.58
N ILE A 109 3.34 -13.29 -20.27
CA ILE A 109 3.77 -12.37 -21.33
C ILE A 109 3.51 -10.96 -20.83
N VAL A 110 4.54 -10.12 -20.86
CA VAL A 110 4.47 -8.72 -20.44
C VAL A 110 4.83 -7.83 -21.62
N GLU A 111 3.84 -7.08 -22.10
CA GLU A 111 4.05 -6.02 -23.08
C GLU A 111 4.50 -4.72 -22.39
N GLU A 112 5.18 -3.84 -23.13
CA GLU A 112 5.75 -2.57 -22.63
C GLU A 112 6.69 -2.74 -21.42
N ALA A 113 7.36 -3.89 -21.30
CA ALA A 113 8.12 -4.30 -20.12
C ALA A 113 9.22 -3.31 -19.70
N ALA A 114 9.74 -2.52 -20.65
CA ALA A 114 10.73 -1.48 -20.37
C ALA A 114 10.18 -0.30 -19.53
N ALA A 115 8.88 -0.01 -19.65
CA ALA A 115 8.20 1.10 -19.00
C ALA A 115 7.50 0.71 -17.67
N ILE A 116 7.59 -0.57 -17.27
CA ILE A 116 6.90 -1.11 -16.10
C ILE A 116 7.88 -1.27 -14.93
N PHE A 117 7.43 -0.95 -13.72
CA PHE A 117 8.19 -1.23 -12.49
C PHE A 117 8.43 -2.73 -12.34
N GLU A 118 9.66 -3.11 -11.98
CA GLU A 118 10.01 -4.50 -11.69
C GLU A 118 9.07 -5.15 -10.69
N ALA A 119 8.68 -4.43 -9.63
CA ALA A 119 7.76 -4.94 -8.62
C ALA A 119 6.43 -5.41 -9.21
N HIS A 120 5.87 -4.69 -10.20
CA HIS A 120 4.60 -5.07 -10.83
C HIS A 120 4.75 -6.32 -11.71
N ILE A 121 5.92 -6.52 -12.33
CA ILE A 121 6.19 -7.75 -13.09
C ILE A 121 6.29 -8.93 -12.12
N ILE A 122 7.04 -8.78 -11.02
CA ILE A 122 7.22 -9.84 -10.02
C ILE A 122 5.88 -10.28 -9.44
N THR A 123 4.98 -9.35 -9.10
CA THR A 123 3.65 -9.69 -8.56
C THR A 123 2.76 -10.42 -9.56
N ALA A 124 3.03 -10.33 -10.86
CA ALA A 124 2.30 -11.06 -11.88
C ALA A 124 2.78 -12.52 -12.04
N LEU A 125 3.92 -12.88 -11.45
CA LEU A 125 4.49 -14.22 -11.55
C LEU A 125 3.93 -15.12 -10.44
N SER A 126 3.62 -16.36 -10.81
CA SER A 126 3.33 -17.42 -9.83
C SER A 126 4.57 -18.24 -9.51
N THR A 127 4.56 -18.99 -8.40
CA THR A 127 5.62 -19.97 -8.09
C THR A 127 5.78 -21.07 -9.14
N LYS A 128 4.80 -21.24 -10.04
CA LYS A 128 4.81 -22.20 -11.15
C LYS A 128 5.16 -21.57 -12.50
N CYS A 129 5.51 -20.28 -12.54
CA CYS A 129 5.94 -19.64 -13.78
C CYS A 129 7.23 -20.30 -14.31
N GLU A 130 7.14 -20.91 -15.49
CA GLU A 130 8.24 -21.57 -16.20
C GLU A 130 8.83 -20.66 -17.28
N HIS A 131 7.99 -19.82 -17.90
CA HIS A 131 8.38 -18.94 -19.00
C HIS A 131 7.87 -17.51 -18.77
N LEU A 132 8.80 -16.56 -18.68
CA LEU A 132 8.52 -15.13 -18.67
C LEU A 132 8.99 -14.51 -19.99
N ILE A 133 8.06 -13.98 -20.77
CA ILE A 133 8.33 -13.31 -22.04
C ILE A 133 8.13 -11.81 -21.83
N LEU A 134 9.22 -11.05 -21.92
CA LEU A 134 9.20 -9.60 -21.78
C LEU A 134 9.38 -8.96 -23.15
N ILE A 135 8.40 -8.16 -23.55
CA ILE A 135 8.40 -7.40 -24.80
C ILE A 135 8.45 -5.93 -24.44
N GLY A 136 9.46 -5.21 -24.93
CA GLY A 136 9.61 -3.79 -24.65
C GLY A 136 10.78 -3.18 -25.40
N ASP A 137 10.91 -1.86 -25.28
CA ASP A 137 12.02 -1.10 -25.84
C ASP A 137 12.74 -0.33 -24.74
N HIS A 138 13.96 -0.78 -24.41
CA HIS A 138 14.79 -0.19 -23.36
C HIS A 138 15.40 1.17 -23.76
N VAL A 139 15.28 1.57 -25.03
CA VAL A 139 15.70 2.88 -25.54
C VAL A 139 14.59 3.92 -25.35
N GLN A 140 13.36 3.47 -25.07
CA GLN A 140 12.19 4.34 -24.85
C GLN A 140 12.01 4.67 -23.35
N LEU A 141 10.76 5.00 -22.97
CA LEU A 141 10.40 5.44 -21.63
C LEU A 141 10.70 4.39 -20.56
N ARG A 142 11.22 4.88 -19.43
CA ARG A 142 11.42 4.12 -18.20
C ARG A 142 10.27 4.33 -17.23
N PRO A 143 10.04 3.41 -16.28
CA PRO A 143 9.10 3.66 -15.20
C PRO A 143 9.55 4.86 -14.36
N SER A 144 8.62 5.72 -13.94
CA SER A 144 8.91 6.95 -13.20
C SER A 144 8.33 6.91 -11.78
N PRO A 145 9.14 6.70 -10.74
CA PRO A 145 8.68 6.80 -9.35
C PRO A 145 8.22 8.22 -9.00
N SER A 146 7.13 8.34 -8.24
CA SER A 146 6.61 9.66 -7.79
C SER A 146 7.58 10.41 -6.86
N VAL A 147 8.55 9.71 -6.27
CA VAL A 147 9.56 10.28 -5.37
C VAL A 147 10.93 10.17 -6.03
N TYR A 148 11.50 11.32 -6.41
CA TYR A 148 12.81 11.40 -7.08
C TYR A 148 13.92 10.61 -6.39
N LYS A 149 13.97 10.67 -5.05
CA LYS A 149 14.97 9.94 -4.24
C LYS A 149 14.91 8.43 -4.46
N LEU A 150 13.73 7.87 -4.77
CA LEU A 150 13.56 6.44 -5.01
C LEU A 150 14.20 6.01 -6.33
N ALA A 151 14.06 6.81 -7.38
CA ALA A 151 14.77 6.60 -8.64
C ALA A 151 16.29 6.72 -8.42
N HIS A 152 16.75 7.86 -7.90
CA HIS A 152 18.19 8.15 -7.88
C HIS A 152 18.99 7.31 -6.86
N LYS A 153 18.45 7.05 -5.67
CA LYS A 153 19.19 6.33 -4.61
C LYS A 153 19.02 4.82 -4.71
N TYR A 154 17.84 4.35 -5.13
CA TYR A 154 17.47 2.94 -5.08
C TYR A 154 17.20 2.33 -6.46
N GLN A 155 17.37 3.11 -7.54
CA GLN A 155 17.21 2.65 -8.93
C GLN A 155 15.83 2.03 -9.20
N MET A 156 14.79 2.55 -8.56
CA MET A 156 13.42 2.06 -8.73
C MET A 156 12.82 2.39 -10.11
N ASP A 157 13.48 3.24 -10.88
CA ASP A 157 13.17 3.58 -12.28
C ASP A 157 13.82 2.61 -13.29
N VAL A 158 14.60 1.63 -12.83
CA VAL A 158 15.16 0.57 -13.68
C VAL A 158 14.18 -0.60 -13.71
N SER A 159 13.59 -0.87 -14.88
CA SER A 159 12.68 -2.00 -15.08
C SER A 159 13.43 -3.35 -15.05
N LEU A 160 12.69 -4.44 -14.81
CA LEU A 160 13.25 -5.79 -14.87
C LEU A 160 13.82 -6.09 -16.27
N PHE A 161 13.14 -5.59 -17.30
CA PHE A 161 13.58 -5.69 -18.69
C PHE A 161 14.95 -5.05 -18.91
N GLU A 162 15.11 -3.79 -18.50
CA GLU A 162 16.39 -3.08 -18.60
C GLU A 162 17.47 -3.79 -17.78
N ARG A 163 17.12 -4.32 -16.59
CA ARG A 163 18.06 -5.03 -15.73
C ARG A 163 18.58 -6.32 -16.39
N PHE A 164 17.73 -7.09 -17.05
CA PHE A 164 18.16 -8.26 -17.81
C PHE A 164 19.11 -7.89 -18.95
N ILE A 165 18.80 -6.82 -19.70
CA ILE A 165 19.67 -6.33 -20.78
C ILE A 165 21.04 -5.93 -20.22
N LYS A 166 21.09 -5.16 -19.13
CA LYS A 166 22.35 -4.76 -18.47
C LYS A 166 23.18 -5.95 -17.98
N ASN A 167 22.51 -7.05 -17.63
CA ASN A 167 23.15 -8.30 -17.21
C ASN A 167 23.47 -9.25 -18.37
N ASN A 168 23.43 -8.77 -19.62
CA ASN A 168 23.72 -9.53 -20.83
C ASN A 168 22.85 -10.78 -21.00
N PHE A 169 21.59 -10.74 -20.54
CA PHE A 169 20.64 -11.80 -20.85
C PHE A 169 20.38 -11.86 -22.36
N PRO A 170 20.23 -13.08 -22.94
CA PRO A 170 19.88 -13.23 -24.34
C PRO A 170 18.57 -12.47 -24.65
N ASN A 171 18.61 -11.65 -25.69
CA ASN A 171 17.46 -10.90 -26.17
C ASN A 171 17.43 -10.92 -27.70
N VAL A 172 16.23 -10.75 -28.25
CA VAL A 172 15.99 -10.72 -29.68
C VAL A 172 15.42 -9.36 -30.03
N ARG A 173 16.04 -8.68 -31.00
CA ARG A 173 15.54 -7.41 -31.54
C ARG A 173 14.80 -7.67 -32.85
N LEU A 174 13.59 -7.12 -32.96
CA LEU A 174 12.88 -7.08 -34.24
C LEU A 174 13.57 -6.06 -35.15
N ASN A 175 13.99 -6.50 -36.33
CA ASN A 175 14.78 -5.69 -37.27
C ASN A 175 13.95 -5.14 -38.45
N MET A 176 12.67 -5.49 -38.52
CA MET A 176 11.75 -5.03 -39.55
C MET A 176 10.65 -4.19 -38.91
N GLN A 177 10.55 -2.93 -39.34
CA GLN A 177 9.49 -2.01 -38.94
C GLN A 177 8.50 -1.86 -40.10
N SER A 178 7.24 -2.24 -39.88
CA SER A 178 6.18 -2.16 -40.89
C SER A 178 5.45 -0.81 -40.91
N ASN A 179 5.45 -0.12 -39.78
CA ASN A 179 4.82 1.19 -39.61
C ASN A 179 5.92 2.23 -39.36
N PHE A 180 6.45 2.81 -40.44
CA PHE A 180 7.01 4.17 -40.58
C PHE A 180 7.78 4.23 -41.90
N LEU A 181 7.34 5.08 -42.82
CA LEU A 181 8.21 5.57 -43.88
C LEU A 181 9.27 6.46 -43.23
N LEU A 182 10.54 6.05 -43.37
CA LEU A 182 11.77 6.79 -43.04
C LEU A 182 12.03 7.03 -41.54
N PHE A 183 12.92 6.25 -40.95
CA PHE A 183 14.11 6.82 -40.29
C PHE A 183 15.28 5.82 -40.38
N ASN A 184 16.24 6.17 -41.25
CA ASN A 184 17.62 5.73 -41.11
C ASN A 184 18.14 6.26 -39.78
N GLN A 185 18.31 5.42 -38.78
CA GLN A 185 19.39 5.61 -37.81
C GLN A 185 20.10 4.28 -37.58
N GLN A 186 21.32 4.24 -38.13
CA GLN A 186 22.36 3.32 -37.76
C GLN A 186 22.56 3.34 -36.25
N CYS A 187 22.67 2.16 -35.65
CA CYS A 187 23.46 1.91 -34.45
C CYS A 187 24.32 0.69 -34.76
#